data_AF-A0A7V9KLA1-F1
#
_entry.id   AF-A0A7V9KLA1-F1
#
_cell.length_a   1.000
_cell.length_b   1.000
_cell.length_c   1.000
_cell.angle_alpha   90.00
_cell.angle_beta   90.00
_cell.angle_gamma   90.00
#
_symmetry.space_group_name_H-M   'P 1'
#
loop_
_entity.id
_entity.type
_entity.pdbx_description
1 polymer ?
#
loop_
_entity_poly.entity_id
_entity_poly.type
_entity_poly.pdbx_seq_one_letter_code
_entity_poly.pdbx_strand_id
1 'polypeptide(L)'
;LRASMVMQERARATGNIDFKTPFIPEEFIAGDNGALERVRLRNAASGDVEDVEVGGAFVAIGHIPGSELVREQIDLHDNGYVKVAEPSTKTNLAGVFAIGDLVDFTYRQAVTAAGSGTRGALDAEWYLRDTPPKDEERVEGAEESREAAPTS
;
A
#
# COMPACT_ATOMS: atom_id res chain seq x y z
N LEU A 1 -20.57 -7.37 -9.79
CA LEU A 1 -19.74 -6.14 -9.77
C LEU A 1 -19.90 -5.48 -8.41
N ARG A 2 -18.80 -5.23 -7.68
CA ARG A 2 -18.81 -4.55 -6.37
C ARG A 2 -18.51 -3.06 -6.56
N ALA A 3 -19.41 -2.34 -7.21
CA ALA A 3 -19.34 -0.88 -7.39
C ALA A 3 -20.72 -0.26 -7.17
N SER A 4 -20.81 1.04 -6.88
CA SER A 4 -22.10 1.73 -6.76
C SER A 4 -22.90 1.62 -8.07
N MET A 5 -24.23 1.55 -7.97
CA MET A 5 -25.10 1.41 -9.15
C MET A 5 -24.85 2.49 -10.19
N VAL A 6 -24.71 3.75 -9.75
CA VAL A 6 -24.43 4.90 -10.61
C VAL A 6 -23.11 4.74 -11.37
N MET A 7 -22.06 4.20 -10.74
CA MET A 7 -20.78 3.97 -11.44
C MET A 7 -20.90 2.84 -12.47
N GLN A 8 -21.64 1.78 -12.16
CA GLN A 8 -21.88 0.69 -13.11
C GLN A 8 -22.66 1.19 -14.33
N GLU A 9 -23.71 1.98 -14.12
CA GLU A 9 -24.50 2.58 -15.19
C GLU A 9 -23.65 3.52 -16.06
N ARG A 10 -22.86 4.40 -15.44
CA ARG A 10 -21.95 5.29 -16.17
C ARG A 10 -20.97 4.51 -17.04
N ALA A 11 -20.34 3.47 -16.50
CA ALA A 11 -19.38 2.67 -17.25
C ALA A 11 -20.03 1.88 -18.39
N ARG A 12 -21.26 1.36 -18.18
CA ARG A 12 -22.04 0.71 -19.25
C ARG A 12 -22.49 1.67 -20.35
N ALA A 13 -22.70 2.95 -20.02
CA ALA A 13 -23.07 3.98 -20.99
C ALA A 13 -21.87 4.47 -21.81
N THR A 14 -20.64 4.15 -21.43
CA THR A 14 -19.43 4.55 -22.15
C THR A 14 -19.16 3.60 -23.32
N GLY A 15 -19.21 4.12 -24.56
CA GLY A 15 -19.15 3.30 -25.78
C GLY A 15 -17.82 2.58 -26.07
N ASN A 16 -16.76 2.82 -25.30
CA ASN A 16 -15.46 2.16 -25.44
C ASN A 16 -15.15 1.18 -24.30
N ILE A 17 -16.15 0.80 -23.50
CA ILE A 17 -16.01 -0.17 -22.42
C ILE A 17 -16.82 -1.42 -22.76
N ASP A 18 -16.16 -2.57 -22.84
CA ASP A 18 -16.80 -3.87 -22.91
C ASP A 18 -16.71 -4.60 -21.56
N PHE A 19 -17.83 -5.15 -21.10
CA PHE A 19 -17.92 -5.85 -19.82
C PHE A 19 -17.89 -7.36 -20.03
N LYS A 20 -16.74 -7.97 -19.74
CA LYS A 20 -16.57 -9.43 -19.77
C LYS A 20 -16.89 -10.05 -18.40
N THR A 21 -18.17 -10.20 -18.09
CA THR A 21 -18.63 -10.97 -16.90
C THR A 21 -19.39 -12.23 -17.34
N PRO A 22 -19.16 -13.42 -16.75
CA PRO A 22 -18.40 -13.69 -15.53
C PRO A 22 -16.98 -14.24 -15.82
N PHE A 23 -16.16 -13.54 -16.61
CA PHE A 23 -14.81 -14.00 -16.93
C PHE A 23 -13.79 -13.64 -15.84
N ILE A 24 -12.77 -14.50 -15.67
CA ILE A 24 -11.66 -14.34 -14.73
C ILE A 24 -10.35 -14.41 -15.53
N PRO A 25 -9.41 -13.47 -15.36
CA PRO A 25 -8.07 -13.58 -15.95
C PRO A 25 -7.31 -14.77 -15.34
N GLU A 26 -6.82 -15.66 -16.19
CA GLU A 26 -5.99 -16.80 -15.78
C GLU A 26 -4.50 -16.56 -16.03
N GLU A 27 -4.18 -15.94 -17.17
CA GLU A 27 -2.80 -15.79 -17.61
C GLU A 27 -2.60 -14.49 -18.40
N PHE A 28 -1.50 -13.79 -18.11
CA PHE A 28 -1.02 -12.63 -18.87
C PHE A 28 0.10 -13.12 -19.79
N ILE A 29 -0.14 -13.09 -21.10
CA ILE A 29 0.73 -13.70 -22.10
C ILE A 29 1.53 -12.60 -22.80
N ALA A 30 2.85 -12.67 -22.67
CA ALA A 30 3.78 -11.77 -23.36
C ALA A 30 4.00 -12.21 -24.82
N GLY A 31 4.20 -11.24 -25.70
CA GLY A 31 4.66 -11.47 -27.08
C GLY A 31 6.17 -11.57 -27.19
N ASP A 32 6.67 -11.67 -28.43
CA ASP A 32 8.10 -11.88 -28.73
C ASP A 32 9.03 -10.77 -28.20
N ASN A 33 8.51 -9.55 -28.07
CA ASN A 33 9.23 -8.40 -27.54
C ASN A 33 9.17 -8.29 -26.00
N GLY A 34 8.55 -9.26 -25.32
CA GLY A 34 8.35 -9.27 -23.87
C GLY A 34 7.23 -8.37 -23.36
N ALA A 35 6.55 -7.62 -24.24
CA ALA A 35 5.38 -6.82 -23.86
C ALA A 35 4.12 -7.70 -23.76
N LEU A 36 3.14 -7.25 -22.98
CA LEU A 36 1.83 -7.93 -22.92
C LEU A 36 1.16 -7.88 -24.30
N GLU A 37 0.68 -9.03 -24.77
CA GLU A 37 0.00 -9.15 -26.06
C GLU A 37 -1.40 -9.74 -25.90
N ARG A 38 -1.58 -10.69 -24.99
CA ARG A 38 -2.86 -11.35 -24.75
C ARG A 38 -3.13 -11.58 -23.28
N VAL A 39 -4.41 -11.64 -22.93
CA VAL A 39 -4.86 -12.15 -21.63
C VAL A 39 -5.78 -13.33 -21.88
N ARG A 40 -5.48 -14.45 -21.24
CA ARG A 40 -6.35 -15.62 -21.20
C ARG A 40 -7.42 -15.41 -20.16
N LEU A 41 -8.67 -15.50 -20.58
CA LEU A 41 -9.85 -15.39 -19.74
C LEU A 41 -10.55 -16.74 -19.64
N ARG A 42 -10.99 -17.10 -18.44
CA ARG A 42 -11.90 -18.24 -18.22
C ARG A 42 -13.27 -17.77 -17.79
N ASN A 43 -14.31 -18.29 -18.42
CA ASN A 43 -15.68 -18.10 -17.98
C ASN A 43 -15.91 -18.85 -16.66
N ALA A 44 -16.26 -18.14 -15.59
CA ALA A 44 -16.43 -18.76 -14.28
C ALA A 44 -17.63 -19.73 -14.18
N ALA A 45 -18.61 -19.63 -15.10
CA ALA A 45 -19.80 -20.46 -15.10
C ALA A 45 -19.64 -21.72 -15.96
N SER A 46 -19.11 -21.59 -17.18
CA SER A 46 -18.96 -22.72 -18.11
C SER A 46 -17.58 -23.39 -18.04
N GLY A 47 -16.55 -22.65 -17.61
CA GLY A 47 -15.16 -23.10 -17.68
C GLY A 47 -14.49 -22.86 -19.04
N ASP A 48 -15.22 -22.34 -20.03
CA ASP A 48 -14.65 -22.04 -21.36
C ASP A 48 -13.55 -20.99 -21.26
N VAL A 49 -12.55 -21.11 -22.14
CA VAL A 49 -11.37 -20.25 -22.16
C VAL A 49 -11.31 -19.49 -23.47
N GLU A 50 -10.99 -18.21 -23.42
CA GLU A 50 -10.72 -17.36 -24.59
C GLU A 50 -9.47 -16.49 -24.36
N ASP A 51 -8.72 -16.24 -25.43
CA ASP A 51 -7.60 -15.30 -25.41
C ASP A 51 -8.05 -13.97 -26.00
N VAL A 52 -7.78 -12.86 -25.30
CA VAL A 52 -8.11 -11.50 -25.73
C VAL A 52 -6.83 -10.72 -25.99
N GLU A 53 -6.68 -10.20 -27.21
CA GLU A 53 -5.56 -9.32 -27.57
C GLU A 53 -5.66 -7.97 -26.84
N VAL A 54 -4.59 -7.60 -26.14
CA VAL A 54 -4.49 -6.34 -25.40
C VAL A 54 -3.06 -5.82 -25.43
N GLY A 55 -2.91 -4.49 -25.49
CA GLY A 55 -1.60 -3.84 -25.36
C GLY A 55 -1.18 -3.54 -23.91
N GLY A 56 -2.08 -3.78 -22.94
CA GLY A 56 -1.84 -3.45 -21.54
C GLY A 56 -2.97 -3.95 -20.64
N ALA A 57 -2.64 -4.18 -19.36
CA ALA A 57 -3.60 -4.59 -18.35
C ALA A 57 -3.43 -3.78 -17.06
N PHE A 58 -4.55 -3.38 -16.46
CA PHE A 58 -4.59 -2.66 -15.20
C PHE A 58 -5.40 -3.47 -14.19
N VAL A 59 -4.74 -3.96 -13.14
CA VAL A 59 -5.36 -4.80 -12.11
C VAL A 59 -5.88 -3.92 -10.98
N ALA A 60 -7.21 -3.90 -10.77
CA ALA A 60 -7.87 -3.04 -9.80
C ALA A 60 -8.71 -3.85 -8.79
N ILE A 61 -8.07 -4.77 -8.05
CA ILE A 61 -8.73 -5.66 -7.07
C ILE A 61 -8.73 -5.13 -5.63
N GLY A 62 -8.19 -3.94 -5.41
CA GLY A 62 -7.96 -3.36 -4.09
C GLY A 62 -6.50 -3.39 -3.68
N HIS A 63 -6.22 -2.96 -2.45
CA HIS A 63 -4.87 -2.90 -1.90
C HIS A 63 -4.89 -3.47 -0.49
N ILE A 64 -3.92 -4.33 -0.19
CA ILE A 64 -3.70 -4.88 1.14
C ILE A 64 -2.60 -4.03 1.78
N PRO A 65 -2.90 -3.25 2.82
CA PRO A 65 -1.87 -2.48 3.52
C PRO A 65 -0.90 -3.44 4.22
N GLY A 66 0.40 -3.14 4.19
CA GLY A 66 1.46 -3.94 4.83
C GLY A 66 1.49 -3.84 6.35
N SER A 67 0.33 -3.98 7.01
CA SER A 67 0.19 -3.83 8.46
C SER A 67 0.40 -5.14 9.23
N GLU A 68 0.79 -6.24 8.57
CA GLU A 68 0.91 -7.55 9.22
C GLU A 68 1.88 -7.55 10.40
N LEU A 69 2.98 -6.81 10.31
CA LEU A 69 4.00 -6.73 11.36
C LEU A 69 3.49 -6.14 12.68
N VAL A 70 2.49 -5.25 12.60
CA VAL A 70 1.99 -4.46 13.74
C VAL A 70 0.58 -4.87 14.17
N ARG A 71 0.04 -5.93 13.56
CA ARG A 71 -1.29 -6.46 13.90
C ARG A 71 -1.34 -6.80 15.39
N GLU A 72 -2.49 -6.52 16.01
CA GLU A 72 -2.76 -6.73 17.45
C GLU A 72 -1.98 -5.82 18.42
N GLN A 73 -0.97 -5.08 17.94
CA GLN A 73 -0.21 -4.12 18.73
C GLN A 73 -0.68 -2.68 18.47
N ILE A 74 -0.98 -2.38 17.21
CA ILE A 74 -1.39 -1.07 16.74
C ILE A 74 -2.84 -1.11 16.26
N ASP A 75 -3.59 -0.06 16.59
CA ASP A 75 -4.99 0.09 16.18
C ASP A 75 -5.09 0.22 14.65
N LEU A 76 -5.94 -0.62 14.06
CA LEU A 76 -6.22 -0.60 12.62
C LEU A 76 -7.65 -0.14 12.34
N HIS A 77 -7.85 0.44 11.16
CA HIS A 77 -9.17 0.55 10.54
C HIS A 77 -9.67 -0.82 10.07
N ASP A 78 -10.97 -0.96 9.84
CA ASP A 78 -11.59 -2.21 9.38
C ASP A 78 -11.03 -2.70 8.02
N ASN A 79 -10.46 -1.77 7.23
CA ASN A 79 -9.79 -2.06 5.96
C ASN A 79 -8.29 -2.43 6.12
N GLY A 80 -7.80 -2.56 7.36
CA GLY A 80 -6.44 -2.99 7.69
C GLY A 80 -5.38 -1.90 7.74
N TYR A 81 -5.72 -0.63 7.44
CA TYR A 81 -4.77 0.49 7.49
C TYR A 81 -4.54 0.94 8.93
N VAL A 82 -3.35 1.45 9.23
CA VAL A 82 -2.99 1.90 10.58
C VAL A 82 -3.73 3.20 10.92
N LYS A 83 -4.33 3.25 12.11
CA LYS A 83 -4.93 4.48 12.65
C LYS A 83 -3.82 5.37 13.22
N VAL A 84 -3.90 6.65 12.88
CA VAL A 84 -3.03 7.70 13.44
C VAL A 84 -3.85 8.89 13.90
N ALA A 85 -3.28 9.67 14.82
CA ALA A 85 -3.87 10.89 15.35
C ALA A 85 -3.71 12.08 14.38
N GLU A 86 -4.24 11.97 13.15
CA GLU A 86 -4.17 13.05 12.14
C GLU A 86 -4.56 14.42 12.76
N PRO A 87 -3.76 15.49 12.59
CA PRO A 87 -2.67 15.64 11.61
C PRO A 87 -1.30 15.05 12.00
N SER A 88 -1.16 14.49 13.21
CA SER A 88 0.05 13.79 13.67
C SER A 88 0.08 12.35 13.15
N THR A 89 1.28 11.76 13.10
CA THR A 89 1.51 10.38 12.67
C THR A 89 1.59 9.40 13.84
N LYS A 90 1.28 9.86 15.06
CA LYS A 90 1.27 9.05 16.28
C LYS A 90 0.21 7.96 16.21
N THR A 91 0.59 6.76 16.59
CA THR A 91 -0.32 5.61 16.78
C THR A 91 -0.86 5.57 18.22
N ASN A 92 -1.59 4.51 18.58
CA ASN A 92 -2.00 4.24 19.96
C ASN A 92 -0.81 3.88 20.88
N LEU A 93 0.35 3.50 20.34
CA LEU A 93 1.55 3.16 21.10
C LEU A 93 2.55 4.32 21.09
N ALA A 94 2.96 4.76 22.28
CA ALA A 94 3.93 5.85 22.43
C ALA A 94 5.27 5.48 21.78
N GLY A 95 5.88 6.42 21.07
CA GLY A 95 7.12 6.20 20.32
C GLY A 95 6.93 5.46 18.99
N VAL A 96 5.72 5.03 18.63
CA VAL A 96 5.43 4.38 17.34
C VAL A 96 4.61 5.32 16.45
N PHE A 97 5.11 5.52 15.24
CA PHE A 97 4.55 6.40 14.23
C PHE A 97 4.30 5.63 12.93
N ALA A 98 3.27 5.99 12.18
CA ALA A 98 2.95 5.38 10.89
C ALA A 98 2.74 6.45 9.81
N ILE A 99 3.27 6.17 8.61
CA ILE A 99 3.35 7.11 7.49
C ILE A 99 3.09 6.39 6.16
N GLY A 100 2.92 7.16 5.09
CA GLY A 100 2.80 6.65 3.73
C GLY A 100 1.48 5.93 3.46
N ASP A 101 1.51 5.03 2.50
CA ASP A 101 0.35 4.24 2.09
C ASP A 101 -0.20 3.33 3.21
N LEU A 102 0.55 3.13 4.29
CA LEU A 102 0.08 2.36 5.45
C LEU A 102 -1.05 3.08 6.22
N VAL A 103 -1.12 4.41 6.12
CA VAL A 103 -2.13 5.26 6.78
C VAL A 103 -3.05 5.97 5.77
N ASP A 104 -2.66 6.02 4.48
CA ASP A 104 -3.42 6.68 3.42
C ASP A 104 -4.11 5.67 2.50
N PHE A 105 -5.40 5.43 2.72
CA PHE A 105 -6.24 4.62 1.81
C PHE A 105 -6.97 5.47 0.74
N THR A 106 -6.80 6.79 0.74
CA THR A 106 -7.54 7.71 -0.13
C THR A 106 -6.70 8.12 -1.34
N TYR A 107 -5.50 8.66 -1.13
CA TYR A 107 -4.70 9.24 -2.20
C TYR A 107 -3.64 8.27 -2.73
N ARG A 108 -2.86 7.63 -1.85
CA ARG A 108 -1.83 6.63 -2.21
C ARG A 108 -0.90 7.13 -3.32
N GLN A 109 -0.35 8.33 -3.12
CA GLN A 109 0.57 8.97 -4.05
C GLN A 109 1.94 9.12 -3.41
N ALA A 110 2.99 9.00 -4.21
CA ALA A 110 4.36 9.16 -3.72
C ALA A 110 4.57 10.51 -2.99
N VAL A 111 3.94 11.58 -3.48
CA VAL A 111 4.04 12.91 -2.86
C VAL A 111 3.30 13.01 -1.52
N THR A 112 2.13 12.38 -1.39
CA THR A 112 1.40 12.35 -0.10
C THR A 112 2.16 11.49 0.91
N ALA A 113 2.72 10.37 0.45
CA ALA A 113 3.59 9.52 1.26
C ALA A 113 4.83 10.27 1.75
N ALA A 114 5.55 10.98 0.86
CA ALA A 114 6.72 11.78 1.24
C ALA A 114 6.36 12.87 2.27
N GLY A 115 5.25 13.60 2.05
CA GLY A 115 4.77 14.61 2.99
C GLY A 115 4.46 14.03 4.38
N SER A 116 3.78 12.88 4.43
CA SER A 116 3.55 12.17 5.70
C SER A 116 4.84 11.68 6.34
N GLY A 117 5.84 11.27 5.55
CA GLY A 117 7.16 10.88 6.04
C GLY A 117 7.91 12.02 6.73
N THR A 118 7.84 13.24 6.17
CA THR A 118 8.38 14.43 6.83
C THR A 118 7.68 14.70 8.16
N ARG A 119 6.34 14.59 8.21
CA ARG A 119 5.59 14.72 9.48
C ARG A 119 6.03 13.68 10.50
N GLY A 120 6.18 12.43 10.10
CA GLY A 120 6.60 11.35 10.99
C GLY A 120 8.00 11.51 11.53
N ALA A 121 8.93 12.01 10.72
CA ALA A 121 10.28 12.33 11.18
C ALA A 121 10.27 13.44 12.25
N LEU A 122 9.47 14.49 12.07
CA LEU A 122 9.33 15.56 13.05
C LEU A 122 8.63 15.09 14.33
N ASP A 123 7.55 14.31 14.21
CA ASP A 123 6.85 13.75 15.37
C ASP A 123 7.77 12.83 16.20
N ALA A 124 8.62 12.04 15.54
CA ALA A 124 9.63 11.22 16.19
C ALA A 124 10.73 12.07 16.86
N GLU A 125 11.20 13.12 16.18
CA GLU A 125 12.19 14.07 16.74
C GLU A 125 11.65 14.72 18.01
N TRP A 126 10.39 15.19 17.98
CA TRP A 126 9.73 15.82 19.11
C TRP A 126 9.55 14.85 20.27
N TYR A 127 9.15 13.61 19.98
CA TYR A 127 9.01 12.58 20.99
C TYR A 127 10.33 12.29 21.70
N LEU A 128 11.43 12.13 20.96
CA LEU A 128 12.75 11.86 21.54
C LEU A 128 13.28 13.05 22.34
N ARG A 129 13.05 14.29 21.88
CA ARG A 129 13.44 15.50 22.60
C ARG A 129 12.68 15.66 23.91
N ASP A 130 11.38 15.41 23.90
CA ASP A 130 10.50 15.66 25.05
C ASP A 130 10.43 14.44 26.00
N THR A 131 10.83 13.26 25.53
CA THR A 131 10.89 11.99 26.28
C THR A 131 12.30 11.40 26.19
N PRO A 132 13.33 12.04 26.78
CA PRO A 132 14.68 11.50 26.74
C PRO A 132 14.71 10.11 27.40
N PRO A 133 15.40 9.12 26.80
CA PRO A 133 15.53 7.80 27.40
C PRO A 133 16.20 7.93 28.78
N LYS A 134 15.71 7.18 29.77
CA LYS A 134 16.36 7.13 31.08
C LYS A 134 17.68 6.37 30.92
N ASP A 135 18.71 6.78 31.65
CA ASP A 135 20.10 6.31 31.48
C ASP A 135 20.26 4.77 31.54
N GLU A 136 19.28 4.03 32.09
CA GLU A 136 19.26 2.57 32.18
C GLU A 136 18.85 1.85 30.87
N GLU A 137 18.35 2.58 29.85
CA GLU A 137 17.84 2.00 28.59
C GLU A 137 18.75 2.27 27.38
N ARG A 138 19.90 2.94 27.58
CA ARG A 138 20.88 3.16 26.53
C ARG A 138 21.61 1.85 26.24
N VAL A 139 21.16 1.13 25.22
CA VAL A 139 21.79 -0.11 24.74
C VAL A 139 23.28 0.14 24.49
N GLU A 140 24.15 -0.55 25.24
CA GLU A 140 25.61 -0.37 25.27
C GLU A 140 26.31 -0.57 23.90
N GLY A 141 25.61 -1.03 22.86
CA GLY A 141 26.19 -1.35 21.54
C GLY A 141 26.35 -0.19 20.55
N ALA A 142 25.89 1.03 20.87
CA ALA A 142 26.00 2.18 19.96
C ALA A 142 27.39 2.88 20.00
N GLU A 143 28.19 2.62 21.05
CA GLU A 143 29.51 3.26 21.20
C GLU A 143 30.61 2.50 20.43
N GLU A 144 30.55 1.17 20.33
CA GLU A 144 31.52 0.37 19.55
C GLU A 144 31.50 0.67 18.04
N SER A 145 30.36 1.09 17.49
CA SER A 145 30.23 1.39 16.06
C SER A 145 30.72 2.79 15.66
N ARG A 146 31.00 3.68 16.64
CA ARG A 146 31.60 5.00 16.39
C ARG A 146 33.13 4.98 16.37
N GLU A 147 33.76 4.00 17.02
CA GLU A 147 35.23 3.89 17.09
C GLU A 147 35.85 3.22 15.85
N ALA A 148 35.04 2.54 15.03
CA ALA A 148 35.50 1.80 13.85
C ALA A 148 35.54 2.62 12.54
N ALA A 149 35.24 3.92 12.56
CA ALA A 149 35.34 4.76 11.36
C ALA A 149 36.81 5.18 11.13
N PRO A 150 37.48 4.76 10.04
CA PRO A 150 38.84 5.19 9.78
C PRO A 150 38.86 6.68 9.43
N THR A 151 39.45 7.50 10.31
CA THR A 151 39.97 8.82 9.95
C THR A 151 41.02 8.63 8.86
N SER A 152 40.80 9.25 7.69
CA SER A 152 41.82 9.37 6.63
C SER A 152 43.02 10.18 7.09
#